data_AF-A0A538F6M2-F1
#
_entry.id   AF-A0A538F6M2-F1
#
_cell.length_a   1.000
_cell.length_b   1.000
_cell.length_c   1.000
_cell.angle_alpha   90.00
_cell.angle_beta   90.00
_cell.angle_gamma   90.00
#
_symmetry.space_group_name_H-M   'P 1'
#
loop_
_entity.id
_entity.type
_entity.pdbx_description
1 polymer ?
#
loop_
_entity_poly.entity_id
_entity_poly.type
_entity_poly.pdbx_seq_one_letter_code
_entity_poly.pdbx_strand_id
1 'polypeptide(L)'
;MSDHRPSPEERGEHVYDLFRRGTHLLEAGDFSAATIPLERARRLEPDKTSIREALGRAYFRSGRYAQARDEFAAVVERAPVNDFAHFCLGRALEKTGDRAEARRHLALAANMRPDRADYRIYRDRLRAA
;
A
#
# COMPACT_ATOMS: atom_id res chain seq x y z
N MET A 1 -1.27 37.78 -13.89
CA MET A 1 -1.93 36.46 -13.75
C MET A 1 -1.75 36.03 -12.31
N SER A 2 -2.81 36.02 -11.50
CA SER A 2 -2.70 35.65 -10.08
C SER A 2 -2.43 34.15 -9.95
N ASP A 3 -1.28 33.81 -9.38
CA ASP A 3 -0.95 32.46 -8.94
C ASP A 3 -1.79 32.16 -7.70
N HIS A 4 -3.03 31.71 -7.91
CA HIS A 4 -3.92 31.30 -6.82
C HIS A 4 -3.42 29.98 -6.25
N ARG A 5 -2.60 30.09 -5.20
CA ARG A 5 -2.15 28.92 -4.43
C ARG A 5 -3.33 28.45 -3.58
N PRO A 6 -3.86 27.24 -3.80
CA PRO A 6 -5.05 26.75 -3.10
C PRO A 6 -4.79 26.71 -1.60
N SER A 7 -5.81 27.07 -0.81
CA SER A 7 -5.77 27.03 0.65
C SER A 7 -5.60 25.59 1.17
N PRO A 8 -5.19 25.39 2.44
CA PRO A 8 -5.09 24.06 3.04
C PRO A 8 -6.38 23.24 2.95
N GLU A 9 -7.54 23.89 3.08
CA GLU A 9 -8.87 23.27 3.01
C GLU A 9 -9.19 22.81 1.58
N GLU A 10 -8.98 23.68 0.58
CA GLU A 10 -9.16 23.34 -0.84
C GLU A 10 -8.18 22.24 -1.29
N ARG A 11 -6.96 22.23 -0.74
CA ARG A 11 -6.01 21.13 -0.97
C ARG A 11 -6.51 19.83 -0.36
N GLY A 12 -7.07 19.85 0.86
CA GLY A 12 -7.62 18.67 1.52
C GLY A 12 -8.82 18.08 0.80
N GLU A 13 -9.77 18.93 0.37
CA GLU A 13 -10.93 18.51 -0.43
C GLU A 13 -10.48 17.94 -1.78
N HIS A 14 -9.51 18.58 -2.45
CA HIS A 14 -8.93 18.06 -3.68
C HIS A 14 -8.20 16.72 -3.48
N VAL A 15 -7.50 16.51 -2.35
CA VAL A 15 -6.88 15.22 -2.01
C VAL A 15 -7.92 14.14 -1.79
N TYR A 16 -9.00 14.46 -1.07
CA TYR A 16 -10.09 13.53 -0.81
C TYR A 16 -10.72 13.03 -2.13
N ASP A 17 -10.95 13.93 -3.09
CA ASP A 17 -11.49 13.59 -4.40
C ASP A 17 -10.59 12.68 -5.21
N LEU A 18 -9.28 12.98 -5.21
CA LEU A 18 -8.27 12.13 -5.85
C LEU A 18 -8.23 10.75 -5.20
N PHE A 19 -8.20 10.68 -3.87
CA PHE A 19 -8.18 9.41 -3.14
C PHE A 19 -9.44 8.59 -3.40
N ARG A 20 -10.63 9.21 -3.37
CA ARG A 20 -11.92 8.58 -3.65
C ARG A 20 -12.02 8.06 -5.08
N ARG A 21 -11.55 8.83 -6.07
CA ARG A 21 -11.50 8.37 -7.47
C ARG A 21 -10.55 7.17 -7.62
N GLY A 22 -9.38 7.23 -6.99
CA GLY A 22 -8.39 6.16 -7.03
C GLY A 22 -8.88 4.86 -6.41
N THR A 23 -9.55 4.95 -5.27
CA THR A 23 -10.14 3.81 -4.57
C THR A 23 -11.32 3.20 -5.34
N HIS A 24 -12.17 4.03 -5.97
CA HIS A 24 -13.20 3.52 -6.87
C HIS A 24 -12.62 2.74 -8.07
N LEU A 25 -11.55 3.24 -8.69
CA LEU A 25 -10.87 2.52 -9.78
C LEU A 25 -10.22 1.20 -9.30
N LEU A 26 -9.70 1.18 -8.07
CA LEU A 26 -9.21 -0.06 -7.45
C LEU A 26 -10.30 -1.11 -7.30
N GLU A 27 -11.49 -0.69 -6.85
CA GLU A 27 -12.66 -1.55 -6.67
C GLU A 27 -13.21 -2.06 -8.01
N ALA A 28 -13.19 -1.20 -9.03
CA ALA A 28 -13.57 -1.55 -10.40
C ALA A 28 -12.55 -2.49 -11.10
N GLY A 29 -11.35 -2.67 -10.54
CA GLY A 29 -10.30 -3.51 -11.13
C GLY A 29 -9.38 -2.78 -12.11
N ASP A 30 -9.59 -1.49 -12.32
CA ASP A 30 -8.80 -0.63 -13.23
C ASP A 30 -7.48 -0.19 -12.57
N PHE A 31 -6.66 -1.16 -12.16
CA PHE A 31 -5.49 -0.93 -11.29
C PHE A 31 -4.47 0.03 -11.87
N SER A 32 -4.23 0.00 -13.18
CA SER A 32 -3.32 0.92 -13.85
C SER A 32 -3.84 2.35 -13.83
N ALA A 33 -5.14 2.54 -14.07
CA ALA A 33 -5.78 3.86 -14.02
C ALA A 33 -5.83 4.40 -12.59
N ALA A 34 -6.03 3.52 -11.59
CA ALA A 34 -6.09 3.88 -10.18
C ALA A 34 -4.81 4.58 -9.68
N THR A 35 -3.63 4.29 -10.24
CA THR A 35 -2.40 4.93 -9.77
C THR A 35 -2.33 6.41 -10.12
N ILE A 36 -2.99 6.86 -11.19
CA ILE A 36 -2.92 8.26 -11.62
C ILE A 36 -3.46 9.22 -10.54
N PRO A 37 -4.71 9.07 -10.05
CA PRO A 37 -5.22 9.93 -8.99
C PRO A 37 -4.54 9.65 -7.64
N LEU A 38 -4.15 8.41 -7.34
CA LEU A 38 -3.48 8.06 -6.08
C LEU A 38 -2.05 8.63 -5.99
N GLU A 39 -1.30 8.67 -7.09
CA GLU A 39 0.01 9.32 -7.14
C GLU A 39 -0.10 10.83 -6.93
N ARG A 40 -1.15 11.46 -7.48
CA ARG A 40 -1.46 12.88 -7.24
C ARG A 40 -1.79 13.12 -5.78
N ALA A 41 -2.67 12.29 -5.20
CA ALA A 41 -3.03 12.37 -3.79
C ALA A 41 -1.79 12.22 -2.89
N ARG A 42 -0.91 11.24 -3.18
CA ARG A 42 0.35 11.03 -2.44
C ARG A 42 1.32 12.20 -2.55
N ARG A 43 1.38 12.89 -3.70
CA ARG A 43 2.22 14.10 -3.84
C ARG A 43 1.75 15.25 -2.95
N LEU A 44 0.44 15.35 -2.73
CA LEU A 44 -0.16 16.38 -1.89
C LEU A 44 -0.08 16.02 -0.40
N GLU A 45 -0.24 14.74 -0.07
CA GLU A 45 -0.10 14.20 1.29
C GLU A 45 0.90 13.04 1.33
N PRO A 46 2.21 13.32 1.39
CA PRO A 46 3.24 12.29 1.32
C PRO A 46 3.31 11.40 2.55
N ASP A 47 2.75 11.77 3.70
CA ASP A 47 2.82 10.95 4.91
C ASP A 47 1.52 10.18 5.21
N LYS A 48 0.49 10.36 4.39
CA LYS A 48 -0.81 9.73 4.62
C LYS A 48 -0.78 8.25 4.25
N THR A 49 -0.73 7.40 5.27
CA THR A 49 -0.63 5.94 5.13
C THR A 49 -1.77 5.33 4.33
N SER A 50 -3.01 5.83 4.45
CA SER A 50 -4.16 5.33 3.68
C SER A 50 -4.00 5.53 2.17
N ILE A 51 -3.44 6.66 1.75
CA ILE A 51 -3.18 6.96 0.33
C ILE A 51 -2.05 6.07 -0.19
N ARG A 52 -0.97 5.91 0.59
CA ARG A 52 0.15 5.03 0.23
C ARG A 52 -0.27 3.58 0.15
N GLU A 53 -1.08 3.09 1.08
CA GLU A 53 -1.59 1.72 1.06
C GLU A 53 -2.46 1.46 -0.19
N ALA A 54 -3.39 2.37 -0.51
CA ALA A 54 -4.19 2.27 -1.73
C ALA A 54 -3.31 2.30 -2.98
N LEU A 55 -2.32 3.21 -3.05
CA LEU A 55 -1.40 3.28 -4.17
C LEU A 55 -0.56 2.01 -4.31
N GLY A 56 -0.05 1.47 -3.20
CA GLY A 56 0.68 0.21 -3.15
C GLY A 56 -0.18 -0.96 -3.66
N ARG A 57 -1.46 -1.02 -3.27
CA ARG A 57 -2.42 -2.01 -3.79
C ARG A 57 -2.59 -1.87 -5.31
N ALA A 58 -2.75 -0.64 -5.80
CA ALA A 58 -2.91 -0.38 -7.22
C ALA A 58 -1.68 -0.81 -8.02
N TYR A 59 -0.48 -0.44 -7.56
CA TYR A 59 0.78 -0.88 -8.15
C TYR A 59 0.94 -2.40 -8.14
N PHE A 60 0.66 -3.06 -7.02
CA PHE A 60 0.80 -4.51 -6.90
C PHE A 60 -0.13 -5.22 -7.88
N ARG A 61 -1.39 -4.79 -7.95
CA ARG A 61 -2.40 -5.39 -8.82
C ARG A 61 -2.18 -5.09 -10.30
N SER A 62 -1.50 -3.99 -10.63
CA SER A 62 -1.04 -3.69 -11.98
C SER A 62 0.34 -4.28 -12.33
N GLY A 63 0.90 -5.18 -11.51
CA GLY A 63 2.21 -5.81 -11.76
C GLY A 63 3.45 -4.94 -11.51
N ARG A 64 3.27 -3.72 -10.99
CA ARG A 64 4.36 -2.78 -10.65
C ARG A 64 4.90 -3.05 -9.25
N TYR A 65 5.50 -4.23 -9.07
CA TYR A 65 5.84 -4.74 -7.73
C TYR A 65 6.91 -3.93 -6.99
N ALA A 66 7.89 -3.35 -7.68
CA ALA A 66 8.90 -2.51 -7.05
C ALA A 66 8.28 -1.24 -6.44
N GLN A 67 7.41 -0.56 -7.18
CA GLN A 67 6.69 0.63 -6.68
C GLN A 67 5.73 0.25 -5.55
N ALA A 68 5.07 -0.91 -5.63
CA ALA A 68 4.24 -1.41 -4.55
C ALA A 68 5.04 -1.65 -3.26
N ARG A 69 6.20 -2.28 -3.36
CA ARG A 69 7.12 -2.51 -2.24
C ARG A 69 7.45 -1.19 -1.56
N ASP A 70 7.85 -0.17 -2.33
CA ASP A 70 8.28 1.10 -1.77
C ASP A 70 7.13 1.83 -1.04
N GLU A 71 5.91 1.78 -1.58
CA GLU A 71 4.74 2.36 -0.90
C GLU A 71 4.34 1.59 0.37
N PHE A 72 4.37 0.25 0.35
CA PHE A 72 4.07 -0.54 1.56
C PHE A 72 5.17 -0.43 2.62
N ALA A 73 6.44 -0.30 2.24
CA ALA A 73 7.54 -0.05 3.17
C ALA A 73 7.31 1.27 3.93
N ALA A 74 6.94 2.34 3.22
CA ALA A 74 6.61 3.61 3.86
C ALA A 74 5.39 3.51 4.81
N VAL A 75 4.41 2.66 4.49
CA VAL A 75 3.29 2.39 5.43
C VAL A 75 3.79 1.66 6.67
N VAL A 76 4.64 0.64 6.53
CA VAL A 76 5.22 -0.11 7.65
C VAL A 76 6.07 0.79 8.55
N GLU A 77 6.87 1.69 7.98
CA GLU A 77 7.69 2.64 8.76
C GLU A 77 6.83 3.57 9.65
N ARG A 78 5.66 4.01 9.15
CA ARG A 78 4.76 4.89 9.88
C ARG A 78 3.78 4.16 10.80
N ALA A 79 3.37 2.95 10.40
CA ALA A 79 2.40 2.12 11.10
C ALA A 79 2.97 0.69 11.25
N PRO A 80 3.97 0.48 12.13
CA PRO A 80 4.68 -0.79 12.27
C PRO A 80 3.82 -1.94 12.84
N VAL A 81 2.58 -1.66 13.25
CA VAL A 81 1.61 -2.66 13.73
C VAL A 81 0.50 -2.93 12.71
N ASN A 82 0.61 -2.42 11.48
CA ASN A 82 -0.33 -2.71 10.41
C ASN A 82 0.01 -4.07 9.76
N ASP A 83 -0.72 -5.12 10.17
CA ASP A 83 -0.53 -6.48 9.66
C ASP A 83 -0.69 -6.57 8.14
N PHE A 84 -1.61 -5.78 7.58
CA PHE A 84 -1.91 -5.80 6.15
C PHE A 84 -0.78 -5.18 5.34
N ALA A 85 -0.20 -4.08 5.82
CA ALA A 85 0.97 -3.48 5.19
C ALA A 85 2.18 -4.44 5.20
N HIS A 86 2.42 -5.14 6.31
CA HIS A 86 3.45 -6.18 6.38
C HIS A 86 3.20 -7.32 5.39
N PHE A 87 1.96 -7.81 5.31
CA PHE A 87 1.59 -8.85 4.34
C PHE A 87 1.83 -8.40 2.90
N CYS A 88 1.35 -7.21 2.55
CA CYS A 88 1.48 -6.65 1.21
C CYS A 88 2.94 -6.36 0.84
N LEU A 89 3.73 -5.82 1.77
CA LEU A 89 5.17 -5.61 1.59
C LEU A 89 5.88 -6.94 1.35
N GLY A 90 5.61 -7.94 2.19
CA GLY A 90 6.19 -9.28 2.05
C GLY A 90 5.88 -9.91 0.69
N ARG A 91 4.64 -9.81 0.22
CA ARG A 91 4.26 -10.28 -1.12
C ARG A 91 4.95 -9.49 -2.24
N ALA A 92 5.10 -8.18 -2.09
CA ALA A 92 5.81 -7.36 -3.07
C ALA A 92 7.30 -7.76 -3.14
N LEU A 93 7.93 -7.99 -1.99
CA LEU A 93 9.30 -8.48 -1.88
C LEU A 93 9.49 -9.86 -2.53
N GLU A 94 8.55 -10.80 -2.35
CA GLU A 94 8.59 -12.09 -3.05
C GLU A 94 8.60 -11.91 -4.57
N LYS A 95 7.81 -10.96 -5.08
CA LYS A 95 7.72 -10.65 -6.51
C LYS A 95 8.93 -9.92 -7.06
N THR A 96 9.64 -9.15 -6.24
CA THR A 96 10.89 -8.47 -6.61
C THR A 96 12.15 -9.30 -6.34
N GLY A 97 12.01 -10.51 -5.77
CA GLY A 97 13.11 -11.46 -5.58
C GLY A 97 13.79 -11.44 -4.21
N ASP A 98 13.40 -10.55 -3.31
CA ASP A 98 13.96 -10.49 -1.95
C ASP A 98 13.21 -11.45 -1.00
N ARG A 99 13.48 -12.74 -1.19
CA ARG A 99 12.78 -13.80 -0.45
C ARG A 99 13.09 -13.82 1.04
N ALA A 100 14.25 -13.32 1.45
CA ALA A 100 14.65 -13.32 2.86
C ALA A 100 13.82 -12.30 3.64
N GLU A 101 13.76 -11.07 3.15
CA GLU A 101 12.99 -10.01 3.80
C GLU A 101 11.48 -10.23 3.66
N ALA A 102 11.04 -10.78 2.53
CA ALA A 102 9.66 -11.21 2.35
C ALA A 102 9.18 -12.14 3.47
N ARG A 103 9.95 -13.18 3.78
CA ARG A 103 9.61 -14.15 4.83
C ARG A 103 9.45 -13.47 6.19
N ARG A 104 10.31 -12.51 6.52
CA ARG A 104 10.23 -11.76 7.79
C ARG A 104 8.91 -10.99 7.90
N HIS A 105 8.57 -10.20 6.88
CA HIS A 105 7.32 -9.42 6.92
C HIS A 105 6.06 -10.29 6.88
N LEU A 106 6.07 -11.36 6.09
CA LEU A 106 4.96 -12.32 6.07
C LEU A 106 4.78 -13.03 7.42
N ALA A 107 5.89 -13.31 8.11
CA ALA A 107 5.87 -13.87 9.45
C ALA A 107 5.30 -12.90 10.49
N LEU A 108 5.71 -11.63 10.43
CA LEU A 108 5.15 -10.57 11.28
C LEU A 108 3.64 -10.45 11.09
N ALA A 109 3.16 -10.36 9.85
CA ALA A 109 1.73 -10.30 9.57
C ALA A 109 0.97 -11.51 10.13
N ALA A 110 1.49 -12.72 9.92
CA ALA A 110 0.88 -13.96 10.42
C ALA A 110 0.88 -14.07 11.96
N ASN A 111 1.90 -13.54 12.63
CA ASN A 111 1.94 -13.50 14.09
C ASN A 111 1.02 -12.43 14.68
N MET A 112 0.84 -11.29 14.00
CA MET A 112 -0.09 -10.22 14.41
C MET A 112 -1.55 -10.67 14.26
N ARG A 113 -1.89 -11.38 13.19
CA ARG A 113 -3.25 -11.88 12.90
C ARG A 113 -3.25 -13.39 12.59
N PRO A 114 -3.07 -14.25 13.59
CA PRO A 114 -2.97 -15.71 13.40
C PRO A 114 -4.29 -16.37 12.98
N ASP A 115 -5.40 -15.66 13.13
CA ASP A 115 -6.77 -16.05 12.77
C ASP A 115 -7.12 -15.76 11.30
N ARG A 116 -6.42 -14.82 10.66
CA ARG A 116 -6.69 -14.40 9.29
C ARG A 116 -6.30 -15.49 8.30
N ALA A 117 -7.29 -16.00 7.55
CA ALA A 117 -7.12 -17.13 6.65
C ALA A 117 -6.01 -16.90 5.61
N ASP A 118 -5.93 -15.69 5.04
CA ASP A 118 -4.93 -15.30 4.03
C ASP A 118 -3.48 -15.47 4.52
N TYR A 119 -3.25 -15.39 5.83
CA TYR A 119 -1.91 -15.42 6.42
C TYR A 119 -1.52 -16.82 6.91
N ARG A 120 -2.49 -17.74 7.00
CA ARG A 120 -2.31 -19.08 7.59
C ARG A 120 -1.17 -19.85 6.93
N ILE A 121 -1.04 -19.76 5.60
CA ILE A 121 0.01 -20.42 4.85
C ILE A 121 1.42 -20.00 5.28
N TYR A 122 1.60 -18.73 5.67
CA TYR A 122 2.90 -18.22 6.11
C TYR A 122 3.22 -18.65 7.54
N ARG A 123 2.20 -18.73 8.41
CA ARG A 123 2.35 -19.33 9.75
C ARG A 123 2.74 -20.80 9.68
N ASP A 124 2.10 -21.57 8.81
CA ASP A 124 2.37 -23.00 8.70
C ASP A 124 3.79 -23.23 8.15
N ARG A 125 4.27 -22.38 7.24
CA ARG A 125 5.68 -22.37 6.78
C ARG A 125 6.68 -22.04 7.88
N LEU A 126 6.33 -21.21 8.87
CA LEU A 126 7.21 -20.92 10.02
C LEU A 126 7.32 -22.10 10.98
N ARG A 127 6.27 -22.90 11.12
CA ARG A 127 6.25 -24.08 12.01
C ARG A 127 7.01 -25.27 11.44
N ALA A 128 7.22 -25.29 10.12
CA ALA A 128 7.88 -26.37 9.40
C ALA A 128 9.38 -26.12 9.14
N ALA A 129 9.92 -24.97 9.58
CA ALA A 129 11.33 -24.59 9.48
C ALA A 129 12.00 -24.72 10.85
#